data_AF-A0A2P8Q9A7-F1
#
_entry.id   AF-A0A2P8Q9A7-F1
#
_cell.length_a   1.000
_cell.length_b   1.000
_cell.length_c   1.000
_cell.angle_alpha   90.00
_cell.angle_beta   90.00
_cell.angle_gamma   90.00
#
_symmetry.space_group_name_H-M   'P 1'
#
loop_
_entity.id
_entity.type
_entity.pdbx_description
1 polymer ?
#
loop_
_entity_poly.entity_id
_entity_poly.type
_entity_poly.pdbx_seq_one_letter_code
_entity_poly.pdbx_strand_id
1 'polypeptide(L)'
;MPGGRLTQQERQQIALGLADDLAYAEIARRLDRPTSTITREVMRNGGPLAYRADLAHRATEHRAHRRREAAPKGQAAPPQAHGRDAEAVRAYVEVFTTLLMQSGLPKMTSRVLAHLYTTDAGSLTASELVQHLQVSPASISKAVTLLESQGLIRRERDERRRESYVVDNDVWYTGMIAAAKSHAQLAETARQGVSVLGADSPAAARLEGIARFVDFVGEGMTRAAEQAREVLYAKPEPPR
;
A
#
# COMPACT_ATOMS: atom_id res chain seq x y z
N MET A 1 -18.03 -31.80 -5.10
CA MET A 1 -17.91 -30.61 -5.96
C MET A 1 -17.47 -29.43 -5.10
N PRO A 2 -16.18 -29.09 -5.00
CA PRO A 2 -15.77 -27.92 -4.24
C PRO A 2 -15.90 -26.69 -5.15
N GLY A 3 -17.14 -26.24 -5.38
CA GLY A 3 -17.52 -25.17 -6.33
C GLY A 3 -17.72 -23.78 -5.69
N GLY A 4 -17.02 -23.49 -4.60
CA GLY A 4 -17.09 -22.20 -3.91
C GLY A 4 -16.09 -21.16 -4.43
N ARG A 5 -16.29 -19.88 -4.10
CA ARG A 5 -15.25 -18.85 -4.28
C ARG A 5 -14.04 -19.21 -3.44
N LEU A 6 -12.83 -19.01 -3.98
CA LEU A 6 -11.60 -19.15 -3.21
C LEU A 6 -11.66 -18.26 -1.98
N THR A 7 -11.18 -18.75 -0.84
CA THR A 7 -11.02 -18.04 0.42
C THR A 7 -9.76 -17.16 0.38
N GLN A 8 -9.54 -16.35 1.42
CA GLN A 8 -8.28 -15.61 1.54
C GLN A 8 -7.09 -16.56 1.80
N GLN A 9 -7.30 -17.60 2.62
CA GLN A 9 -6.28 -18.59 2.94
C GLN A 9 -5.86 -19.40 1.70
N GLU A 10 -6.82 -19.86 0.89
CA GLU A 10 -6.49 -20.55 -0.36
C GLU A 10 -5.70 -19.65 -1.31
N ARG A 11 -6.04 -18.35 -1.39
CA ARG A 11 -5.25 -17.40 -2.20
C ARG A 11 -3.83 -17.22 -1.68
N GLN A 12 -3.61 -17.22 -0.36
CA GLN A 12 -2.28 -17.17 0.22
C GLN A 12 -1.47 -18.42 -0.15
N GLN A 13 -2.10 -19.60 -0.11
CA GLN A 13 -1.44 -20.84 -0.54
C GLN A 13 -1.14 -20.87 -2.03
N ILE A 14 -1.99 -20.26 -2.88
CA ILE A 14 -1.66 -20.04 -4.30
C ILE A 14 -0.41 -19.16 -4.42
N ALA A 15 -0.36 -18.03 -3.71
CA ALA A 15 0.80 -17.13 -3.76
C ALA A 15 2.09 -17.82 -3.29
N LEU A 16 2.05 -18.61 -2.22
CA LEU A 16 3.17 -19.41 -1.75
C LEU A 16 3.61 -20.44 -2.81
N GLY A 17 2.66 -21.18 -3.39
CA GLY A 17 2.99 -22.16 -4.42
C GLY A 17 3.61 -21.54 -5.67
N LEU A 18 3.21 -20.32 -6.05
CA LEU A 18 3.85 -19.58 -7.15
C LEU A 18 5.27 -19.11 -6.78
N ALA A 19 5.49 -18.68 -5.55
CA ALA A 19 6.83 -18.29 -5.07
C ALA A 19 7.79 -19.49 -5.02
N ASP A 20 7.26 -20.70 -4.80
CA ASP A 20 8.00 -21.96 -4.84
C ASP A 20 8.10 -22.57 -6.26
N ASP A 21 7.76 -21.80 -7.31
CA ASP A 21 7.75 -22.23 -8.73
C ASP A 21 6.91 -23.49 -9.02
N LEU A 22 5.88 -23.76 -8.21
CA LEU A 22 5.00 -24.90 -8.42
C LEU A 22 4.08 -24.70 -9.62
N ALA A 23 3.91 -25.76 -10.42
CA ALA A 23 2.93 -25.77 -11.50
C ALA A 23 1.49 -25.60 -10.96
N TYR A 24 0.63 -24.92 -11.73
CA TYR A 24 -0.77 -24.66 -11.31
C TYR A 24 -1.55 -25.94 -10.99
N ALA A 25 -1.25 -27.05 -11.65
CA ALA A 25 -1.89 -28.35 -11.37
C ALA A 25 -1.55 -28.87 -9.98
N GLU A 26 -0.31 -28.68 -9.53
CA GLU A 26 0.14 -29.11 -8.20
C GLU A 26 -0.47 -28.22 -7.10
N ILE A 27 -0.50 -26.90 -7.31
CA ILE A 27 -1.21 -25.96 -6.42
C ILE A 27 -2.69 -26.35 -6.30
N ALA A 28 -3.34 -26.64 -7.43
CA ALA A 28 -4.74 -27.03 -7.49
C ALA A 28 -5.02 -28.32 -6.70
N ARG A 29 -4.14 -29.32 -6.84
CA ARG A 29 -4.22 -30.60 -6.10
C ARG A 29 -4.09 -30.40 -4.59
N ARG A 30 -3.16 -29.56 -4.14
CA ARG A 30 -2.96 -29.24 -2.71
C ARG A 30 -4.17 -28.56 -2.07
N LEU A 31 -4.93 -27.79 -2.87
CA LEU A 31 -6.10 -27.05 -2.42
C LEU A 31 -7.42 -27.79 -2.62
N ASP A 32 -7.39 -29.01 -3.19
CA ASP A 32 -8.58 -29.72 -3.65
C ASP A 32 -9.48 -28.84 -4.55
N ARG A 33 -8.86 -28.13 -5.51
CA ARG A 33 -9.54 -27.26 -6.48
C ARG A 33 -9.22 -27.69 -7.92
N PRO A 34 -10.11 -27.42 -8.89
CA PRO A 34 -9.78 -27.61 -10.30
C PRO A 34 -8.62 -26.70 -10.75
N THR A 35 -7.71 -27.21 -11.58
CA THR A 35 -6.59 -26.42 -12.14
C THR A 35 -7.06 -25.16 -12.85
N SER A 36 -8.18 -25.24 -13.59
CA SER A 36 -8.77 -24.10 -14.29
C SER A 36 -9.19 -22.96 -13.34
N THR A 37 -9.51 -23.26 -12.08
CA THR A 37 -9.82 -22.25 -11.06
C THR A 37 -8.57 -21.49 -10.67
N ILE A 38 -7.44 -22.18 -10.46
CA ILE A 38 -6.16 -21.55 -10.13
C ILE A 38 -5.66 -20.71 -11.30
N THR A 39 -5.65 -21.27 -12.53
CA THR A 39 -5.21 -20.53 -13.72
C THR A 39 -6.02 -19.25 -13.93
N ARG A 40 -7.36 -19.32 -13.84
CA ARG A 40 -8.22 -18.12 -13.99
C ARG A 40 -8.02 -17.12 -12.86
N GLU A 41 -7.83 -17.57 -11.63
CA GLU A 41 -7.56 -16.67 -10.49
C GLU A 41 -6.24 -15.93 -10.69
N VAL A 42 -5.17 -16.64 -11.03
CA VAL A 42 -3.84 -16.06 -11.22
C VAL A 42 -3.83 -15.08 -12.39
N MET A 43 -4.32 -15.49 -13.57
CA MET A 43 -4.34 -14.64 -14.76
C MET A 43 -5.20 -13.39 -14.60
N ARG A 44 -6.30 -13.49 -13.86
CA ARG A 44 -7.20 -12.36 -13.61
C ARG A 44 -6.61 -11.34 -12.63
N ASN A 45 -5.65 -11.73 -11.79
CA ASN A 45 -5.09 -10.89 -10.73
C ASN A 45 -3.59 -10.61 -10.94
N GLY A 46 -3.18 -10.34 -12.19
CA GLY A 46 -1.83 -9.86 -12.52
C GLY A 46 -0.88 -10.92 -13.09
N GLY A 47 -1.31 -12.19 -13.19
CA GLY A 47 -0.46 -13.27 -13.70
C GLY A 47 0.55 -13.78 -12.68
N PRO A 48 1.32 -14.83 -13.00
CA PRO A 48 2.13 -15.58 -12.02
C PRO A 48 3.19 -14.73 -11.32
N LEU A 49 3.86 -13.83 -12.05
CA LEU A 49 4.95 -13.01 -11.51
C LEU A 49 4.48 -11.86 -10.60
N ALA A 50 3.23 -11.42 -10.75
CA ALA A 50 2.69 -10.27 -10.02
C ALA A 50 1.50 -10.66 -9.11
N TYR A 51 1.21 -11.95 -8.98
CA TYR A 51 0.06 -12.42 -8.21
C TYR A 51 0.23 -12.13 -6.72
N ARG A 52 -0.74 -11.41 -6.15
CA ARG A 52 -0.78 -11.08 -4.72
C ARG A 52 -2.13 -11.47 -4.13
N ALA A 53 -2.10 -12.36 -3.13
CA ALA A 53 -3.29 -12.96 -2.53
C ALA A 53 -4.26 -11.93 -1.91
N ASP A 54 -3.71 -10.91 -1.26
CA ASP A 54 -4.42 -9.81 -0.63
C ASP A 54 -5.11 -8.90 -1.66
N LEU A 55 -4.43 -8.55 -2.76
CA LEU A 55 -5.01 -7.81 -3.88
C LEU A 55 -6.12 -8.61 -4.57
N ALA A 56 -5.86 -9.90 -4.84
CA ALA A 56 -6.81 -10.79 -5.49
C ALA A 56 -8.09 -11.00 -4.67
N HIS A 57 -7.94 -11.13 -3.35
CA HIS A 57 -9.07 -11.24 -2.43
C HIS A 57 -9.91 -9.96 -2.45
N ARG A 58 -9.27 -8.79 -2.30
CA ARG A 58 -9.94 -7.49 -2.27
C ARG A 58 -10.64 -7.16 -3.60
N ALA A 59 -10.00 -7.42 -4.73
CA ALA A 59 -10.61 -7.26 -6.05
C ALA A 59 -11.87 -8.13 -6.22
N THR A 60 -11.91 -9.28 -5.55
CA THR A 60 -13.04 -10.20 -5.57
C THR A 60 -14.16 -9.73 -4.62
N GLU A 61 -13.83 -9.19 -3.45
CA GLU A 61 -14.77 -8.51 -2.53
C GLU A 61 -15.42 -7.29 -3.20
N HIS A 62 -14.62 -6.41 -3.79
CA HIS A 62 -15.09 -5.18 -4.43
C HIS A 62 -16.07 -5.46 -5.57
N ARG A 63 -15.82 -6.48 -6.39
CA ARG A 63 -16.75 -6.93 -7.45
C ARG A 63 -18.05 -7.51 -6.89
N ALA A 64 -18.01 -8.15 -5.73
CA ALA A 64 -19.22 -8.64 -5.07
C ALA A 64 -20.02 -7.49 -4.46
N HIS A 65 -19.33 -6.47 -3.91
CA HIS A 65 -19.95 -5.29 -3.33
C HIS A 65 -20.69 -4.47 -4.40
N ARG A 66 -20.03 -4.13 -5.53
CA ARG A 66 -20.68 -3.42 -6.65
C ARG A 66 -21.92 -4.13 -7.20
N ARG A 67 -21.89 -5.47 -7.26
CA ARG A 67 -23.05 -6.27 -7.70
C ARG A 67 -24.21 -6.21 -6.70
N ARG A 68 -23.92 -6.07 -5.41
CA ARG A 68 -24.93 -5.94 -4.35
C ARG A 68 -25.50 -4.53 -4.27
N GLU A 69 -24.73 -3.52 -4.65
CA GLU A 69 -25.12 -2.10 -4.69
C GLU A 69 -25.94 -1.72 -5.93
N ALA A 70 -25.76 -2.43 -7.05
CA ALA A 70 -26.63 -2.28 -8.22
C ALA A 70 -28.10 -2.71 -7.96
N ALA A 71 -28.39 -3.31 -6.80
CA ALA A 71 -29.74 -3.52 -6.31
C ALA A 71 -30.16 -2.34 -5.41
N PRO A 72 -31.35 -1.75 -5.60
CA PRO A 72 -31.71 -0.51 -4.92
C PRO A 72 -31.82 -0.74 -3.41
N LYS A 73 -30.97 -0.07 -2.63
CA LYS A 73 -31.09 -0.01 -1.18
C LYS A 73 -31.30 1.43 -0.74
N GLY A 74 -32.53 1.72 -0.32
CA GLY A 74 -32.85 2.91 0.44
C GLY A 74 -32.36 2.76 1.88
N GLN A 75 -31.40 3.58 2.25
CA GLN A 75 -31.14 4.08 3.61
C GLN A 75 -30.08 5.16 3.47
N ALA A 76 -30.50 6.42 3.58
CA ALA A 76 -29.60 7.57 3.47
C ALA A 76 -28.58 7.50 4.61
N ALA A 77 -27.30 7.40 4.23
CA ALA A 77 -26.20 7.60 5.16
C ALA A 77 -26.29 9.00 5.80
N PRO A 78 -25.80 9.20 7.03
CA PRO A 78 -25.75 10.53 7.64
C PRO A 78 -25.10 11.53 6.69
N PRO A 79 -25.60 12.78 6.64
CA PRO A 79 -25.12 13.78 5.69
C PRO A 79 -23.61 13.98 5.90
N GLN A 80 -22.83 13.74 4.85
CA GLN A 80 -21.41 14.01 4.90
C GLN A 80 -21.14 15.51 4.88
N ALA A 81 -20.03 15.90 5.49
CA ALA A 81 -19.52 17.25 5.36
C ALA A 81 -19.40 17.63 3.88
N HIS A 82 -19.76 18.87 3.56
CA HIS A 82 -19.75 19.42 2.20
C HIS A 82 -20.74 18.77 1.21
N GLY A 83 -21.80 18.10 1.69
CA GLY A 83 -22.87 17.58 0.81
C GLY A 83 -22.46 16.41 -0.08
N ARG A 84 -21.36 15.73 0.26
CA ARG A 84 -20.83 14.59 -0.50
C ARG A 84 -21.72 13.36 -0.34
N ASP A 85 -21.81 12.57 -1.41
CA ASP A 85 -22.41 11.24 -1.35
C ASP A 85 -21.49 10.31 -0.54
N ALA A 86 -22.02 9.77 0.56
CA ALA A 86 -21.28 8.88 1.43
C ALA A 86 -20.82 7.60 0.74
N GLU A 87 -21.61 7.13 -0.22
CA GLU A 87 -21.28 5.94 -0.98
C GLU A 87 -20.10 6.21 -1.93
N ALA A 88 -20.12 7.33 -2.63
CA ALA A 88 -19.03 7.75 -3.50
C ALA A 88 -17.71 7.90 -2.73
N VAL A 89 -17.73 8.50 -1.53
CA VAL A 89 -16.52 8.64 -0.69
C VAL A 89 -16.02 7.27 -0.22
N ARG A 90 -16.92 6.37 0.20
CA ARG A 90 -16.53 5.00 0.59
C ARG A 90 -15.87 4.24 -0.57
N ALA A 91 -16.49 4.29 -1.75
CA ALA A 91 -15.95 3.66 -2.95
C ALA A 91 -14.57 4.24 -3.34
N TYR A 92 -14.40 5.56 -3.22
CA TYR A 92 -13.12 6.22 -3.45
C TYR A 92 -12.04 5.74 -2.46
N VAL A 93 -12.35 5.74 -1.15
CA VAL A 93 -11.43 5.25 -0.10
C VAL A 93 -11.01 3.80 -0.38
N GLU A 94 -11.93 2.95 -0.85
CA GLU A 94 -11.61 1.58 -1.22
C GLU A 94 -10.64 1.46 -2.40
N VAL A 95 -10.87 2.25 -3.46
CA VAL A 95 -9.98 2.30 -4.63
C VAL A 95 -8.60 2.82 -4.21
N PHE A 96 -8.56 3.93 -3.47
CA PHE A 96 -7.32 4.53 -3.02
C PHE A 96 -6.52 3.60 -2.10
N THR A 97 -7.19 2.90 -1.18
CA THR A 97 -6.54 1.87 -0.36
C THR A 97 -5.96 0.75 -1.22
N THR A 98 -6.63 0.36 -2.30
CA THR A 98 -6.12 -0.68 -3.21
C THR A 98 -4.84 -0.24 -3.91
N LEU A 99 -4.77 1.02 -4.33
CA LEU A 99 -3.55 1.62 -4.91
C LEU A 99 -2.40 1.62 -3.90
N LEU A 100 -2.66 2.01 -2.64
CA LEU A 100 -1.66 1.97 -1.57
C LEU A 100 -1.17 0.55 -1.26
N MET A 101 -2.03 -0.47 -1.39
CA MET A 101 -1.59 -1.86 -1.24
C MET A 101 -0.68 -2.30 -2.39
N GLN A 102 -0.94 -1.82 -3.62
CA GLN A 102 -0.12 -2.10 -4.79
C GLN A 102 1.29 -1.52 -4.66
N SER A 103 1.47 -0.41 -3.94
CA SER A 103 2.79 0.15 -3.63
C SER A 103 3.58 -0.63 -2.57
N GLY A 104 3.02 -1.74 -2.03
CA GLY A 104 3.71 -2.63 -1.10
C GLY A 104 3.29 -2.49 0.36
N LEU A 105 2.40 -1.54 0.69
CA LEU A 105 1.91 -1.40 2.06
C LEU A 105 0.99 -2.56 2.47
N PRO A 106 1.07 -3.04 3.73
CA PRO A 106 0.10 -4.00 4.26
C PRO A 106 -1.34 -3.45 4.20
N LYS A 107 -2.35 -4.35 4.11
CA LYS A 107 -3.77 -3.97 4.01
C LYS A 107 -4.20 -2.98 5.10
N MET A 108 -3.85 -3.24 6.36
CA MET A 108 -4.25 -2.37 7.47
C MET A 108 -3.53 -1.02 7.45
N THR A 109 -2.23 -1.01 7.16
CA THR A 109 -1.42 0.20 6.96
C THR A 109 -2.00 1.09 5.86
N SER A 110 -2.37 0.48 4.73
CA SER A 110 -3.02 1.16 3.60
C SER A 110 -4.37 1.76 4.00
N ARG A 111 -5.17 1.04 4.80
CA ARG A 111 -6.48 1.52 5.27
C ARG A 111 -6.34 2.73 6.20
N VAL A 112 -5.39 2.69 7.14
CA VAL A 112 -5.10 3.81 8.05
C VAL A 112 -4.68 5.03 7.24
N LEU A 113 -3.71 4.85 6.33
CA LEU A 113 -3.20 5.94 5.50
C LEU A 113 -4.31 6.54 4.62
N ALA A 114 -5.16 5.72 4.00
CA ALA A 114 -6.29 6.20 3.21
C ALA A 114 -7.26 7.05 4.05
N HIS A 115 -7.56 6.66 5.30
CA HIS A 115 -8.45 7.44 6.17
C HIS A 115 -7.83 8.77 6.60
N LEU A 116 -6.52 8.80 6.83
CA LEU A 116 -5.81 10.04 7.13
C LEU A 116 -5.77 10.99 5.93
N TYR A 117 -5.65 10.47 4.70
CA TYR A 117 -5.71 11.28 3.48
C TYR A 117 -7.10 11.86 3.20
N THR A 118 -8.17 11.18 3.62
CA THR A 118 -9.55 11.56 3.29
C THR A 118 -10.33 12.19 4.45
N THR A 119 -9.69 12.42 5.60
CA THR A 119 -10.35 13.06 6.74
C THR A 119 -10.38 14.57 6.56
N ASP A 120 -11.56 15.20 6.69
CA ASP A 120 -11.66 16.66 6.61
C ASP A 120 -11.07 17.34 7.85
N ALA A 121 -10.90 16.60 8.95
CA ALA A 121 -10.29 17.12 10.17
C ALA A 121 -8.77 17.34 10.05
N GLY A 122 -8.15 16.89 8.96
CA GLY A 122 -6.69 16.93 8.73
C GLY A 122 -5.87 16.00 9.63
N SER A 123 -6.45 15.50 10.72
CA SER A 123 -5.83 14.56 11.65
C SER A 123 -6.84 13.55 12.20
N LEU A 124 -6.35 12.41 12.68
CA LEU A 124 -7.17 11.44 13.43
C LEU A 124 -6.40 10.90 14.64
N THR A 125 -7.10 10.68 15.74
CA THR A 125 -6.59 9.98 16.92
C THR A 125 -6.62 8.46 16.74
N ALA A 126 -5.88 7.74 17.58
CA ALA A 126 -5.93 6.28 17.60
C ALA A 126 -7.35 5.73 17.85
N SER A 127 -8.13 6.38 18.72
CA SER A 127 -9.51 6.00 19.02
C SER A 127 -10.45 6.20 17.83
N GLU A 128 -10.30 7.31 17.10
CA GLU A 128 -11.11 7.56 15.90
C GLU A 128 -10.75 6.57 14.79
N LEU A 129 -9.46 6.25 14.62
CA LEU A 129 -9.04 5.20 13.69
C LEU A 129 -9.62 3.82 14.04
N VAL A 130 -9.63 3.45 15.33
CA VAL A 130 -10.29 2.22 15.82
C VAL A 130 -11.78 2.23 15.46
N GLN A 131 -12.46 3.34 15.71
CA GLN A 131 -13.90 3.48 15.45
C GLN A 131 -14.22 3.47 13.95
N HIS A 132 -13.48 4.21 13.12
CA HIS A 132 -13.73 4.28 11.68
C HIS A 132 -13.40 2.96 10.99
N LEU A 133 -12.30 2.30 11.38
CA LEU A 133 -11.84 1.08 10.73
C LEU A 133 -12.45 -0.19 11.30
N GLN A 134 -13.09 -0.11 12.47
CA GLN A 134 -13.68 -1.24 13.20
C GLN A 134 -12.66 -2.35 13.45
N VAL A 135 -11.49 -1.98 14.01
CA VAL A 135 -10.37 -2.89 14.29
C VAL A 135 -9.81 -2.68 15.69
N SER A 136 -8.98 -3.61 16.16
CA SER A 136 -8.38 -3.51 17.48
C SER A 136 -7.38 -2.35 17.60
N PRO A 137 -7.23 -1.75 18.80
CA PRO A 137 -6.20 -0.73 19.06
C PRO A 137 -4.79 -1.20 18.70
N ALA A 138 -4.46 -2.46 18.98
CA ALA A 138 -3.16 -3.05 18.64
C ALA A 138 -2.88 -3.05 17.12
N SER A 139 -3.91 -3.26 16.29
CA SER A 139 -3.77 -3.20 14.83
C SER A 139 -3.46 -1.78 14.37
N ILE A 140 -4.08 -0.78 14.99
CA ILE A 140 -3.80 0.64 14.72
C ILE A 140 -2.38 0.99 15.15
N SER A 141 -1.96 0.62 16.37
CA SER A 141 -0.61 0.88 16.85
C SER A 141 0.46 0.33 15.90
N LYS A 142 0.33 -0.93 15.46
CA LYS A 142 1.28 -1.53 14.52
C LYS A 142 1.32 -0.83 13.17
N ALA A 143 0.15 -0.44 12.64
CA ALA A 143 0.06 0.28 11.37
C ALA A 143 0.69 1.67 11.47
N VAL A 144 0.37 2.42 12.53
CA VAL A 144 0.92 3.75 12.81
C VAL A 144 2.44 3.69 12.96
N THR A 145 2.98 2.77 13.76
CA THR A 145 4.44 2.65 13.94
C THR A 145 5.17 2.42 12.61
N LEU A 146 4.58 1.60 11.71
CA LEU A 146 5.15 1.39 10.39
C LEU A 146 5.07 2.63 9.49
N LEU A 147 3.94 3.35 9.52
CA LEU A 147 3.81 4.60 8.77
C LEU A 147 4.76 5.68 9.29
N GLU A 148 4.91 5.81 10.60
CA GLU A 148 5.85 6.72 11.24
C GLU A 148 7.30 6.39 10.86
N SER A 149 7.69 5.11 10.89
CA SER A 149 9.07 4.71 10.54
C SER A 149 9.39 4.91 9.06
N GLN A 150 8.38 4.86 8.18
CA GLN A 150 8.50 5.18 6.76
C GLN A 150 8.38 6.68 6.46
N GLY A 151 8.17 7.52 7.49
CA GLY A 151 7.97 8.96 7.33
C GLY A 151 6.69 9.31 6.57
N LEU A 152 5.68 8.42 6.57
CA LEU A 152 4.39 8.56 5.87
C LEU A 152 3.31 9.23 6.73
N ILE A 153 3.53 9.36 8.03
CA ILE A 153 2.69 10.15 8.95
C ILE A 153 3.55 10.80 10.02
N ARG A 154 3.03 11.84 10.66
CA ARG A 154 3.62 12.46 11.85
C ARG A 154 2.66 12.37 13.02
N ARG A 155 3.22 12.21 14.23
CA ARG A 155 2.46 12.30 15.47
C ARG A 155 2.46 13.73 15.98
N GLU A 156 1.29 14.26 16.24
CA GLU A 156 1.09 15.54 16.88
C GLU A 156 0.42 15.36 18.24
N ARG A 157 0.63 16.33 19.12
CA ARG A 157 -0.07 16.42 20.39
C ARG A 157 -0.94 17.66 20.35
N ASP A 158 -2.25 17.45 20.37
CA ASP A 158 -3.21 18.54 20.52
C ASP A 158 -3.10 19.18 21.92
N GLU A 159 -3.66 20.38 22.09
CA GLU A 159 -3.68 21.17 23.34
C GLU A 159 -4.16 20.35 24.55
N ARG A 160 -5.00 19.35 24.31
CA ARG A 160 -5.52 18.41 25.31
C ARG A 160 -4.60 17.22 25.61
N ARG A 161 -3.34 17.24 25.16
CA ARG A 161 -2.35 16.15 25.26
C ARG A 161 -2.80 14.82 24.64
N ARG A 162 -3.74 14.85 23.70
CA ARG A 162 -4.14 13.68 22.93
C ARG A 162 -3.25 13.55 21.71
N GLU A 163 -2.78 12.34 21.45
CA GLU A 163 -1.97 12.05 20.28
C GLU A 163 -2.88 11.92 19.05
N SER A 164 -2.62 12.75 18.05
CA SER A 164 -3.26 12.72 16.73
C SER A 164 -2.21 12.40 15.65
N TYR A 165 -2.65 11.80 14.56
CA TYR A 165 -1.81 11.45 13.42
C TYR A 165 -2.21 12.32 12.24
N VAL A 166 -1.21 12.88 11.57
CA VAL A 166 -1.36 13.79 10.44
C VAL A 166 -0.60 13.27 9.24
N VAL A 167 -1.19 13.42 8.06
CA VAL A 167 -0.50 13.31 6.78
C VAL A 167 -0.27 14.73 6.29
N ASP A 168 0.95 15.22 6.48
CA ASP A 168 1.34 16.58 6.14
C ASP A 168 1.89 16.65 4.70
N ASN A 169 1.92 17.81 4.07
CA ASN A 169 2.65 17.99 2.80
C ASN A 169 4.15 17.67 2.99
N ASP A 170 4.68 17.94 4.19
CA ASP A 170 6.05 17.62 4.61
C ASP A 170 6.34 16.12 4.67
N VAL A 171 5.31 15.27 4.72
CA VAL A 171 5.44 13.81 4.70
C VAL A 171 5.95 13.33 3.35
N TRP A 172 5.49 13.91 2.25
CA TRP A 172 5.99 13.56 0.92
C TRP A 172 7.45 13.95 0.76
N TYR A 173 7.83 15.13 1.24
CA TYR A 173 9.21 15.57 1.30
C TYR A 173 10.07 14.64 2.17
N THR A 174 9.65 14.41 3.42
CA THR A 174 10.40 13.58 4.39
C THR A 174 10.51 12.14 3.92
N GLY A 175 9.43 11.59 3.35
CA GLY A 175 9.41 10.24 2.76
C GLY A 175 10.31 10.11 1.54
N MET A 176 10.36 11.12 0.66
CA MET A 176 11.25 11.10 -0.50
C MET A 176 12.72 11.22 -0.09
N ILE A 177 13.03 12.03 0.93
CA ILE A 177 14.36 12.09 1.54
C ILE A 177 14.74 10.77 2.22
N ALA A 178 13.81 10.14 2.94
CA ALA A 178 14.04 8.83 3.55
C ALA A 178 14.29 7.73 2.50
N ALA A 179 13.52 7.73 1.40
CA ALA A 179 13.73 6.84 0.28
C ALA A 179 15.09 7.07 -0.38
N ALA A 180 15.50 8.32 -0.60
CA ALA A 180 16.82 8.66 -1.12
C ALA A 180 17.96 8.11 -0.24
N LYS A 181 17.85 8.27 1.09
CA LYS A 181 18.81 7.70 2.06
C LYS A 181 18.88 6.17 1.98
N SER A 182 17.73 5.50 1.84
CA SER A 182 17.68 4.04 1.69
C SER A 182 18.36 3.57 0.40
N HIS A 183 18.16 4.28 -0.72
CA HIS A 183 18.85 3.99 -1.97
C HIS A 183 20.38 4.19 -1.86
N ALA A 184 20.82 5.27 -1.20
CA ALA A 184 22.25 5.51 -0.96
C ALA A 184 22.89 4.38 -0.12
N GLN A 185 22.18 3.91 0.92
CA GLN A 185 22.65 2.77 1.72
C GLN A 185 22.74 1.48 0.90
N LEU A 186 21.78 1.25 0.00
CA LEU A 186 21.80 0.10 -0.90
C LEU A 186 22.97 0.18 -1.88
N ALA A 187 23.23 1.35 -2.47
CA ALA A 187 24.36 1.56 -3.37
C ALA A 187 25.69 1.26 -2.68
N GLU A 188 25.85 1.76 -1.46
CA GLU A 188 27.07 1.56 -0.67
C GLU A 188 27.27 0.08 -0.33
N THR A 189 26.21 -0.60 0.07
CA THR A 189 26.27 -2.05 0.36
C THR A 189 26.60 -2.85 -0.91
N ALA A 190 26.04 -2.46 -2.07
CA ALA A 190 26.34 -3.12 -3.34
C ALA A 190 27.81 -2.94 -3.74
N ARG A 191 28.38 -1.75 -3.54
CA ARG A 191 29.83 -1.48 -3.74
C ARG A 191 30.72 -2.31 -2.82
N GLN A 192 30.33 -2.48 -1.56
CA GLN A 192 31.06 -3.38 -0.65
C GLN A 192 31.09 -4.82 -1.17
N GLY A 193 29.98 -5.27 -1.75
CA GLY A 193 29.88 -6.59 -2.38
C GLY A 193 30.82 -6.78 -3.58
N VAL A 194 31.16 -5.72 -4.33
CA VAL A 194 32.15 -5.77 -5.43
C VAL A 194 33.52 -6.21 -4.90
N SER A 195 33.97 -5.62 -3.79
CA SER A 195 35.24 -5.97 -3.15
C SER A 195 35.25 -7.41 -2.60
N VAL A 196 34.12 -7.87 -2.05
CA VAL A 196 33.99 -9.21 -1.48
C VAL A 196 33.97 -10.30 -2.55
N LEU A 197 33.28 -10.06 -3.67
CA LEU A 197 33.09 -11.05 -4.73
C LEU A 197 34.21 -11.06 -5.77
N GLY A 198 35.17 -10.14 -5.65
CA GLY A 198 36.23 -9.91 -6.62
C GLY A 198 35.74 -9.05 -7.78
N ALA A 199 36.46 -7.95 -8.06
CA ALA A 199 36.07 -6.91 -9.00
C ALA A 199 35.85 -7.43 -10.43
N ASP A 200 36.58 -8.47 -10.84
CA ASP A 200 36.49 -9.06 -12.18
C ASP A 200 35.36 -10.08 -12.32
N SER A 201 34.60 -10.36 -11.25
CA SER A 201 33.52 -11.33 -11.31
C SER A 201 32.29 -10.77 -12.05
N PRO A 202 31.52 -11.60 -12.78
CA PRO A 202 30.24 -11.19 -13.35
C PRO A 202 29.24 -10.71 -12.29
N ALA A 203 29.38 -11.13 -11.03
CA ALA A 203 28.54 -10.68 -9.93
C ALA A 203 28.90 -9.24 -9.50
N ALA A 204 30.19 -8.92 -9.40
CA ALA A 204 30.66 -7.56 -9.18
C ALA A 204 30.15 -6.59 -10.26
N ALA A 205 30.22 -6.98 -11.54
CA ALA A 205 29.69 -6.15 -12.63
C ALA A 205 28.19 -5.85 -12.49
N ARG A 206 27.39 -6.81 -12.02
CA ARG A 206 25.95 -6.59 -11.74
C ARG A 206 25.74 -5.67 -10.55
N LEU A 207 26.47 -5.88 -9.45
CA LEU A 207 26.36 -5.04 -8.25
C LEU A 207 26.77 -3.59 -8.55
N GLU A 208 27.81 -3.39 -9.34
CA GLU A 208 28.23 -2.06 -9.80
C GLU A 208 27.17 -1.40 -10.68
N GLY A 209 26.51 -2.17 -11.54
CA GLY A 209 25.35 -1.71 -12.30
C GLY A 209 24.18 -1.25 -11.40
N ILE A 210 23.85 -2.06 -10.38
CA ILE A 210 22.80 -1.73 -9.40
C ILE A 210 23.19 -0.46 -8.62
N ALA A 211 24.42 -0.40 -8.10
CA ALA A 211 24.91 0.74 -7.31
C ALA A 211 24.80 2.05 -8.09
N ARG A 212 25.28 2.07 -9.34
CA ARG A 212 25.19 3.26 -10.20
C ARG A 212 23.75 3.70 -10.44
N PHE A 213 22.84 2.75 -10.72
CA PHE A 213 21.44 3.08 -10.98
C PHE A 213 20.74 3.63 -9.73
N VAL A 214 20.87 2.96 -8.59
CA VAL A 214 20.16 3.36 -7.37
C VAL A 214 20.72 4.66 -6.77
N ASP A 215 22.01 4.95 -6.92
CA ASP A 215 22.57 6.28 -6.59
C ASP A 215 21.98 7.38 -7.46
N PHE A 216 21.94 7.19 -8.79
CA PHE A 216 21.34 8.17 -9.70
C PHE A 216 19.87 8.48 -9.34
N VAL A 217 19.10 7.43 -9.05
CA VAL A 217 17.70 7.58 -8.61
C VAL A 217 17.62 8.29 -7.26
N GLY A 218 18.45 7.91 -6.28
CA GLY A 218 18.48 8.54 -4.96
C GLY A 218 18.79 10.04 -5.02
N GLU A 219 19.78 10.44 -5.82
CA GLU A 219 20.07 11.85 -6.05
C GLU A 219 18.94 12.59 -6.76
N GLY A 220 18.31 11.94 -7.74
CA GLY A 220 17.14 12.48 -8.43
C GLY A 220 15.98 12.74 -7.48
N MET A 221 15.72 11.80 -6.55
CA MET A 221 14.72 11.95 -5.50
C MET A 221 15.04 13.13 -4.58
N THR A 222 16.29 13.30 -4.15
CA THR A 222 16.71 14.44 -3.32
C THR A 222 16.48 15.77 -4.04
N ARG A 223 16.93 15.89 -5.29
CA ARG A 223 16.73 17.12 -6.08
C ARG A 223 15.25 17.43 -6.29
N ALA A 224 14.46 16.42 -6.63
CA ALA A 224 13.02 16.58 -6.79
C ALA A 224 12.34 17.00 -5.47
N ALA A 225 12.80 16.49 -4.32
CA ALA A 225 12.24 16.83 -3.01
C ALA A 225 12.54 18.28 -2.66
N GLU A 226 13.77 18.74 -2.89
CA GLU A 226 14.19 20.13 -2.69
C GLU A 226 13.39 21.10 -3.57
N GLN A 227 13.15 20.74 -4.84
CA GLN A 227 12.34 21.55 -5.77
C GLN A 227 10.84 21.53 -5.44
N ALA A 228 10.31 20.37 -5.04
CA ALA A 228 8.90 20.21 -4.69
C ALA A 228 8.51 21.00 -3.44
N ARG A 229 9.47 21.38 -2.60
CA ARG A 229 9.25 22.29 -1.47
C ARG A 229 8.57 23.59 -1.91
N GLU A 230 8.95 24.14 -3.07
CA GLU A 230 8.33 25.35 -3.61
C GLU A 230 6.90 25.11 -4.15
N VAL A 231 6.63 23.90 -4.64
CA VAL A 231 5.32 23.50 -5.20
C VAL A 231 4.31 23.16 -4.11
N LEU A 232 4.74 22.49 -3.05
CA LEU A 232 3.87 22.03 -1.95
C LEU A 232 3.44 23.18 -1.01
N TYR A 233 4.23 24.25 -0.92
CA TYR A 233 3.89 25.45 -0.15
C TYR A 233 3.32 26.60 -1.00
N ALA A 234 3.17 26.41 -2.31
CA ALA A 234 2.42 27.34 -3.13
C ALA A 234 0.93 27.29 -2.71
N LYS A 235 0.40 28.39 -2.18
CA LYS A 235 -1.02 28.47 -1.79
C LYS A 235 -1.90 28.15 -3.01
N PRO A 236 -2.94 27.29 -2.87
CA PRO A 236 -3.94 27.17 -3.91
C PRO A 236 -4.60 28.54 -4.12
N GLU A 237 -4.62 29.05 -5.35
CA GLU A 237 -5.43 30.22 -5.70
C GLU A 237 -6.90 29.92 -5.36
N PRO A 238 -7.62 30.85 -4.73
CA PRO A 238 -9.04 30.65 -4.46
C PRO A 238 -9.79 30.44 -5.79
N PRO A 239 -10.76 29.51 -5.84
CA PRO A 239 -11.54 29.30 -7.04
C PRO A 239 -12.26 30.60 -7.43
N ARG A 240 -12.16 30.97 -8.71
CA ARG A 240 -12.87 32.10 -9.32
C ARG A 240 -14.35 31.83 -9.47
#